data_AF-A0A8I6XT00-F1
#
_entry.id   AF-A0A8I6XT00-F1
#
_cell.length_a   1.000
_cell.length_b   1.000
_cell.length_c   1.000
_cell.angle_alpha   90.00
_cell.angle_beta   90.00
_cell.angle_gamma   90.00
#
_symmetry.space_group_name_H-M   'P 1'
#
loop_
_entity.id
_entity.type
_entity.pdbx_description
1 polymer ?
#
loop_
_entity_poly.entity_id
_entity_poly.type
_entity_poly.pdbx_seq_one_letter_code
_entity_poly.pdbx_strand_id
1 'polypeptide(L)'
;MLLELLTRKKPFSYLSSEGDGLVGHFTTLFAEGNLSQILDSQVVDGGGKEVEEVAKLALACLKLTTENRPTMRDVELTLEGLQASKRNILDNVLVEDDGTSMSGPTNTGHPNIKESSRQYTMEEEFLLSSRYPR
;
A
#
# COMPACT_ATOMS: atom_id res chain seq x y z
N MET A 1 8.41 -5.84 6.17
CA MET A 1 8.42 -6.31 4.77
C MET A 1 8.58 -5.20 3.72
N LEU A 2 8.41 -3.90 4.04
CA LEU A 2 8.57 -2.82 3.04
C LEU A 2 9.92 -2.87 2.31
N LEU A 3 11.00 -3.08 3.05
CA LEU A 3 12.34 -3.19 2.47
C LEU A 3 12.47 -4.37 1.48
N GLU A 4 11.91 -5.53 1.82
CA GLU A 4 11.91 -6.71 0.95
C GLU A 4 11.05 -6.49 -0.31
N LEU A 5 9.91 -5.79 -0.18
CA LEU A 5 9.06 -5.45 -1.32
C LEU A 5 9.76 -4.50 -2.31
N LEU A 6 10.42 -3.47 -1.79
CA LEU A 6 11.12 -2.47 -2.59
C LEU A 6 12.31 -3.05 -3.36
N THR A 7 12.98 -4.05 -2.78
CA THR A 7 14.25 -4.56 -3.30
C THR A 7 14.15 -5.95 -3.92
N ARG A 8 13.03 -6.67 -3.73
CA ARG A 8 12.83 -8.09 -4.07
C ARG A 8 13.92 -9.02 -3.50
N LYS A 9 14.66 -8.58 -2.48
CA LYS A 9 15.77 -9.30 -1.85
C LYS A 9 15.36 -9.83 -0.48
N LYS A 10 15.66 -11.11 -0.22
CA LYS A 10 15.42 -11.71 1.10
C LYS A 10 16.43 -11.15 2.11
N PRO A 11 16.00 -10.65 3.29
CA PRO A 11 16.89 -9.99 4.23
C PRO A 11 18.08 -10.83 4.72
N PHE A 12 17.90 -12.14 4.84
CA PHE A 12 18.89 -13.07 5.38
C PHE A 12 19.83 -13.67 4.33
N SER A 13 19.53 -13.51 3.03
CA SER A 13 20.37 -14.04 1.95
C SER A 13 21.16 -12.96 1.22
N TYR A 14 20.95 -11.70 1.58
CA TYR A 14 21.59 -10.57 0.93
C TYR A 14 22.85 -10.15 1.67
N LEU A 15 23.91 -9.89 0.90
CA LEU A 15 25.16 -9.29 1.36
C LEU A 15 25.64 -8.31 0.28
N SER A 16 26.04 -7.11 0.65
CA SER A 16 26.68 -6.16 -0.28
C SER A 16 28.15 -6.55 -0.56
N SER A 17 28.79 -5.86 -1.49
CA SER A 17 30.22 -6.00 -1.77
C SER A 17 31.11 -5.67 -0.56
N GLU A 18 30.62 -4.80 0.31
CA GLU A 18 31.28 -4.32 1.53
C GLU A 18 30.99 -5.21 2.74
N GLY A 19 30.16 -6.25 2.57
CA GLY A 19 29.77 -7.17 3.63
C GLY A 19 28.55 -6.74 4.45
N ASP A 20 27.86 -5.67 4.06
CA ASP A 20 26.68 -5.20 4.77
C ASP A 20 25.45 -6.05 4.48
N GLY A 21 24.66 -6.31 5.52
CA GLY A 21 23.31 -6.87 5.37
C GLY A 21 22.36 -5.89 4.68
N LEU A 22 21.19 -6.38 4.25
CA LEU A 22 20.24 -5.60 3.43
C LEU A 22 19.85 -4.26 4.05
N VAL A 23 19.61 -4.24 5.36
CA VAL A 23 19.22 -3.02 6.10
C VAL A 23 20.36 -2.00 6.11
N GLY A 24 21.59 -2.43 6.38
CA GLY A 24 22.76 -1.54 6.42
C GLY A 24 23.01 -0.90 5.07
N HIS A 25 23.14 -1.74 4.04
CA HIS A 25 23.37 -1.29 2.68
C HIS A 25 22.25 -0.36 2.16
N PHE A 26 20.99 -0.69 2.44
CA PHE A 26 19.85 0.17 2.09
C PHE A 26 19.93 1.53 2.77
N THR A 27 20.28 1.57 4.05
CA THR A 27 20.38 2.82 4.83
C THR A 27 21.49 3.71 4.30
N THR A 28 22.64 3.13 3.95
CA THR A 28 23.77 3.84 3.33
C THR A 28 23.35 4.45 1.98
N LEU A 29 22.81 3.63 1.07
CA LEU A 29 22.38 4.12 -0.23
C LEU A 29 21.25 5.15 -0.15
N PHE A 30 20.35 5.04 0.83
CA PHE A 30 19.35 6.07 1.07
C PHE A 30 20.00 7.41 1.46
N ALA A 31 20.94 7.40 2.40
CA ALA A 31 21.62 8.61 2.86
C ALA A 31 22.44 9.29 1.75
N GLU A 32 22.96 8.50 0.81
CA GLU A 32 23.71 8.98 -0.36
C GLU A 32 22.82 9.44 -1.53
N GLY A 33 21.50 9.24 -1.46
CA GLY A 33 20.59 9.51 -2.58
C GLY A 33 20.70 8.51 -3.73
N ASN A 34 21.28 7.33 -3.49
CA ASN A 34 21.61 6.31 -4.47
C ASN A 34 20.71 5.06 -4.39
N LEU A 35 19.45 5.22 -3.94
CA LEU A 35 18.51 4.11 -3.76
C LEU A 35 18.30 3.24 -5.01
N SER A 36 18.42 3.83 -6.20
CA SER A 36 18.26 3.10 -7.47
C SER A 36 19.21 1.90 -7.61
N GLN A 37 20.34 1.88 -6.89
CA GLN A 37 21.28 0.76 -6.91
C GLN A 37 20.77 -0.50 -6.18
N ILE A 38 19.82 -0.36 -5.26
CA ILE A 38 19.32 -1.48 -4.44
C ILE A 38 17.86 -1.82 -4.69
N LEU A 39 17.07 -0.85 -5.18
CA LEU A 39 15.68 -1.05 -5.56
C LEU A 39 15.58 -2.04 -6.73
N ASP A 40 14.51 -2.83 -6.74
CA ASP A 40 14.20 -3.70 -7.86
C ASP A 40 13.85 -2.86 -9.11
N SER A 41 14.31 -3.28 -10.29
CA SER A 41 14.12 -2.49 -11.51
C SER A 41 12.64 -2.27 -11.83
N GLN A 42 11.75 -3.24 -11.54
CA GLN A 42 10.31 -3.07 -11.77
C GLN A 42 9.69 -2.03 -10.82
N VAL A 43 10.26 -1.88 -9.63
CA VAL A 43 9.84 -0.85 -8.67
C VAL A 43 10.28 0.54 -9.13
N VAL A 44 11.48 0.65 -9.71
CA VAL A 44 11.99 1.91 -10.28
C VAL A 44 11.21 2.30 -11.54
N ASP A 45 11.00 1.36 -12.47
CA ASP A 45 10.38 1.63 -13.77
C ASP A 45 8.87 1.89 -13.66
N GLY A 46 8.18 1.18 -12.76
CA GLY A 46 6.74 1.32 -12.54
C GLY A 46 6.37 2.31 -11.43
N GLY A 47 7.36 2.85 -10.73
CA GLY A 47 7.19 3.68 -9.55
C GLY A 47 7.38 5.16 -9.80
N GLY A 48 6.64 5.98 -9.06
CA GLY A 48 6.79 7.43 -9.03
C GLY A 48 7.48 7.91 -7.75
N LYS A 49 7.15 9.14 -7.34
CA LYS A 49 7.64 9.75 -6.09
C LYS A 49 7.27 8.91 -4.86
N GLU A 50 6.22 8.10 -4.95
CA GLU A 50 5.76 7.22 -3.88
C GLU A 50 6.80 6.18 -3.49
N VAL A 51 7.69 5.76 -4.40
CA VAL A 51 8.77 4.80 -4.07
C VAL A 51 9.69 5.39 -3.01
N GLU A 52 10.05 6.67 -3.16
CA GLU A 52 10.89 7.37 -2.19
C GLU A 52 10.19 7.51 -0.84
N GLU A 53 8.88 7.79 -0.84
CA GLU A 53 8.08 7.88 0.39
C GLU A 53 7.94 6.54 1.10
N VAL A 54 7.74 5.45 0.37
CA VAL A 54 7.74 4.09 0.95
C VAL A 54 9.14 3.71 1.45
N ALA A 55 10.21 4.16 0.79
CA ALA A 55 11.59 3.97 1.27
C ALA A 55 11.86 4.73 2.58
N LYS A 56 11.38 5.98 2.70
CA LYS A 56 11.41 6.76 3.95
C LYS A 56 10.65 6.05 5.07
N LEU A 57 9.45 5.54 4.77
CA LEU A 57 8.65 4.78 5.73
C LEU A 57 9.38 3.50 6.18
N ALA A 58 10.00 2.77 5.24
CA ALA A 58 10.81 1.59 5.56
C ALA A 58 11.96 1.95 6.51
N LEU A 59 12.68 3.04 6.29
CA LEU A 59 13.73 3.52 7.19
C LEU A 59 13.20 3.88 8.58
N ALA A 60 12.06 4.56 8.66
CA ALA A 60 11.44 4.89 9.94
C ALA A 60 11.13 3.63 10.75
N CYS A 61 10.63 2.58 10.10
CA CYS A 61 10.38 1.28 10.74
C CYS A 61 11.66 0.55 11.20
N LEU A 62 12.81 0.83 10.58
CA LEU A 62 14.09 0.16 10.83
C LEU A 62 14.94 0.84 11.93
N LYS A 63 14.49 1.97 12.49
CA LYS A 63 15.22 2.68 13.55
C LYS A 63 15.53 1.77 14.74
N LEU A 64 16.73 1.87 15.30
CA LEU A 64 17.12 1.04 16.45
C LEU A 64 16.30 1.38 17.71
N THR A 65 16.01 2.67 17.92
CA THR A 65 15.18 3.13 19.03
C THR A 65 13.70 2.93 18.75
N THR A 66 13.02 2.24 19.65
CA THR A 66 11.62 1.84 19.52
C THR A 66 10.65 3.02 19.52
N GLU A 67 10.93 4.06 20.30
CA GLU A 67 10.14 5.29 20.39
C GLU A 67 10.14 6.11 19.10
N ASN A 68 11.13 5.88 18.24
CA ASN A 68 11.22 6.54 16.95
C ASN A 68 10.58 5.72 15.81
N ARG A 69 10.13 4.48 16.10
CA ARG A 69 9.44 3.65 15.11
C ARG A 69 7.96 4.06 15.06
N PRO A 70 7.38 4.19 13.87
CA PRO A 70 5.94 4.40 13.74
C PRO A 70 5.19 3.20 14.30
N THR A 71 3.99 3.44 14.83
CA THR A 71 3.07 2.34 15.16
C THR A 71 2.57 1.70 13.87
N MET A 72 2.05 0.47 13.93
CA MET A 72 1.45 -0.15 12.75
C MET A 72 0.26 0.65 12.20
N ARG A 73 -0.46 1.39 13.06
CA ARG A 73 -1.53 2.29 12.61
C ARG A 73 -0.98 3.48 11.83
N ASP A 74 0.14 4.06 12.26
CA ASP A 74 0.81 5.14 11.52
C ASP A 74 1.34 4.65 10.18
N VAL A 75 1.90 3.44 10.14
CA VAL A 75 2.37 2.80 8.90
C VAL A 75 1.20 2.62 7.93
N GLU A 76 0.07 2.10 8.40
CA GLU A 76 -1.14 1.92 7.60
C GLU A 76 -1.65 3.26 7.05
N LEU A 77 -1.84 4.26 7.92
CA LEU A 77 -2.30 5.60 7.53
C LEU A 77 -1.38 6.27 6.50
N THR A 78 -0.06 6.12 6.67
CA THR A 78 0.91 6.65 5.73
C THR A 78 0.75 5.99 4.35
N LEU A 79 0.60 4.66 4.32
CA LEU A 79 0.40 3.91 3.07
C LEU A 79 -0.94 4.24 2.39
N GLU A 80 -2.02 4.39 3.16
CA GLU A 80 -3.32 4.84 2.65
C GLU A 80 -3.23 6.23 1.99
N GLY A 81 -2.54 7.17 2.66
CA GLY A 81 -2.30 8.51 2.12
C GLY A 81 -1.56 8.51 0.80
N LEU A 82 -0.51 7.67 0.67
CA LEU A 82 0.23 7.52 -0.59
C LEU A 82 -0.67 6.98 -1.71
N GLN A 83 -1.53 5.99 -1.43
CA GLN A 83 -2.46 5.48 -2.44
C GLN A 83 -3.52 6.50 -2.86
N ALA A 84 -4.03 7.30 -1.91
CA ALA A 84 -5.00 8.36 -2.21
C ALA A 84 -4.36 9.44 -3.10
N SER A 85 -3.12 9.85 -2.82
CA SER A 85 -2.41 10.84 -3.64
C SER A 85 -2.27 10.41 -5.10
N LYS A 86 -1.95 9.14 -5.35
CA LYS A 86 -1.87 8.56 -6.70
C LYS A 86 -3.20 8.58 -7.44
N ARG A 87 -4.31 8.26 -6.76
CA ARG A 87 -5.66 8.30 -7.37
C ARG A 87 -6.06 9.70 -7.80
N ASN A 88 -5.80 10.72 -6.98
CA ASN A 88 -6.09 12.12 -7.32
C ASN A 88 -5.33 12.59 -8.58
N ILE A 89 -4.11 12.10 -8.81
CA ILE A 89 -3.35 12.41 -10.04
C ILE A 89 -4.01 11.77 -11.26
N LEU A 90 -4.48 10.52 -11.16
CA LEU A 90 -5.11 9.81 -12.27
C LEU A 90 -6.47 10.42 -12.65
N ASP A 91 -7.27 10.85 -11.67
CA ASP A 91 -8.57 11.50 -11.92
C ASP A 91 -8.41 12.87 -12.61
N ASN A 92 -7.31 13.59 -12.37
CA ASN A 92 -7.05 14.89 -13.00
C ASN A 92 -6.53 14.81 -14.45
N VAL A 93 -6.08 13.65 -14.93
CA VAL A 93 -5.51 13.48 -16.29
C VAL A 93 -6.57 13.12 -17.33
N LEU A 94 -7.78 12.71 -16.91
CA LEU A 94 -8.86 12.29 -17.82
C LEU A 94 -9.77 13.43 -18.31
N VAL A 95 -9.39 14.71 -18.16
CA VAL A 95 -10.27 15.85 -18.45
C VAL A 95 -9.63 16.85 -19.42
N GLU A 96 -9.66 16.54 -20.72
CA GLU A 96 -9.70 17.47 -21.88
C GLU A 96 -10.26 16.66 -23.08
N ASP A 97 -11.12 17.10 -24.02
CA ASP A 97 -12.13 18.15 -24.24
C ASP A 97 -12.82 17.77 -25.57
N ASP A 98 -14.16 17.77 -25.65
CA ASP A 98 -14.94 18.33 -26.80
C ASP A 98 -16.45 18.28 -26.48
N GLY A 99 -17.13 19.39 -26.75
CA GLY A 99 -18.36 19.79 -26.08
C GLY A 99 -19.68 19.21 -26.63
N THR A 100 -20.73 19.32 -25.81
CA THR A 100 -22.12 19.68 -26.18
C THR A 100 -22.97 19.78 -24.90
N SER A 101 -23.60 20.93 -24.69
CA SER A 101 -24.60 21.12 -23.63
C SER A 101 -25.88 20.33 -23.90
N MET A 102 -26.44 19.64 -22.90
CA MET A 102 -27.88 19.57 -22.61
C MET A 102 -28.14 19.00 -21.20
N SER A 103 -29.15 19.54 -20.55
CA SER A 103 -29.64 19.31 -19.17
C SER A 103 -30.28 17.94 -18.89
N GLY A 104 -30.16 17.42 -17.65
CA GLY A 104 -31.05 16.39 -17.07
C GLY A 104 -30.51 15.67 -15.81
N PRO A 105 -31.34 15.14 -14.90
CA PRO A 105 -31.09 15.21 -13.44
C PRO A 105 -30.52 13.96 -12.74
N THR A 106 -29.86 14.24 -11.62
CA THR A 106 -29.64 13.47 -10.37
C THR A 106 -29.91 11.96 -10.35
N ASN A 107 -28.91 11.18 -9.88
CA ASN A 107 -29.09 10.24 -8.77
C ASN A 107 -27.76 9.86 -8.10
N THR A 108 -27.76 10.04 -6.78
CA THR A 108 -26.76 9.60 -5.81
C THR A 108 -26.61 8.08 -5.77
N GLY A 109 -25.37 7.60 -5.65
CA GLY A 109 -25.09 6.18 -5.39
C GLY A 109 -23.64 5.95 -4.95
N HIS A 110 -23.37 6.11 -3.65
CA HIS A 110 -22.17 5.56 -3.01
C HIS A 110 -22.22 4.03 -3.03
N PRO A 111 -21.17 3.29 -3.45
CA PRO A 111 -21.09 1.87 -3.16
C PRO A 111 -20.69 1.70 -1.70
N ASN A 112 -21.69 1.32 -0.89
CA ASN A 112 -21.55 0.99 0.51
C ASN A 112 -20.86 -0.39 0.67
N ILE A 113 -19.88 -0.39 1.57
CA ILE A 113 -19.19 -1.52 2.18
C ILE A 113 -20.17 -2.65 2.49
N LYS A 114 -19.97 -3.85 1.91
CA LYS A 114 -20.59 -5.07 2.44
C LYS A 114 -19.61 -5.78 3.35
N GLU A 115 -19.64 -5.30 4.59
CA GLU A 115 -19.27 -6.03 5.78
C GLU A 115 -20.01 -7.38 5.81
N SER A 116 -19.29 -8.46 6.13
CA SER A 116 -19.85 -9.79 6.30
C SER A 116 -20.62 -9.88 7.62
N SER A 117 -21.77 -9.24 7.71
CA SER A 117 -22.69 -9.41 8.84
C SER A 117 -23.66 -10.55 8.52
N ARG A 118 -23.68 -11.56 9.38
CA ARG A 118 -24.64 -12.68 9.31
C ARG A 118 -26.06 -12.14 9.47
N GLN A 119 -26.72 -11.84 8.36
CA GLN A 119 -28.14 -11.50 8.31
C GLN A 119 -28.93 -12.79 8.09
N TYR A 120 -29.04 -13.59 9.15
CA TYR A 120 -30.03 -14.65 9.22
C TYR A 120 -30.66 -14.62 10.60
N THR A 121 -31.98 -14.77 10.65
CA THR A 121 -32.72 -14.84 11.90
C THR A 121 -32.48 -16.19 12.59
N MET A 122 -32.74 -16.29 13.91
CA MET A 122 -32.58 -17.56 14.64
C MET A 122 -33.42 -18.71 14.04
N GLU A 123 -34.56 -18.37 13.43
CA GLU A 123 -35.44 -19.33 12.75
C GLU A 123 -34.81 -19.85 11.45
N GLU A 124 -34.13 -18.97 10.70
CA GLU A 124 -33.42 -19.35 9.47
C GLU A 124 -32.22 -20.25 9.76
N GLU A 125 -31.46 -20.00 10.82
CA GLU A 125 -30.36 -20.90 11.21
C GLU A 125 -30.86 -22.31 11.61
N PHE A 126 -32.03 -22.40 12.26
CA PHE A 126 -32.63 -23.68 12.62
C PHE A 126 -33.10 -24.48 11.38
N LEU A 127 -33.67 -23.79 10.39
CA LEU A 127 -34.05 -24.41 9.11
C LEU A 127 -32.84 -24.85 8.28
N LEU A 128 -31.74 -24.12 8.34
CA LEU A 128 -30.48 -24.49 7.66
C LEU A 128 -29.86 -25.74 8.29
N SER A 129 -29.89 -25.85 9.63
CA SER A 129 -29.34 -27.02 10.33
C SER A 129 -30.15 -28.31 10.11
N SER A 130 -31.45 -28.20 9.83
CA SER A 130 -32.31 -29.37 9.55
C SER A 130 -32.17 -29.90 8.12
N ARG A 131 -31.60 -29.12 7.20
CA ARG A 131 -31.30 -29.55 5.83
C ARG A 131 -30.07 -30.45 5.69
N TYR A 132 -29.19 -30.43 6.69
CA TYR A 132 -27.97 -31.23 6.69
C TYR A 132 -27.88 -32.02 8.00
N PRO A 133 -28.55 -33.20 8.09
CA PRO A 133 -28.37 -34.08 9.23
C PRO A 133 -26.92 -34.60 9.28
N ARG A 134 -26.37 -34.72 10.48
CA ARG A 134 -25.05 -35.32 10.74
C ARG A 134 -25.07 -36.83 10.55
#